data_AF-A0A015MGI9-F1
#
_entry.id   AF-A0A015MGI9-F1
#
_cell.length_a   1.000
_cell.length_b   1.000
_cell.length_c   1.000
_cell.angle_alpha   90.00
_cell.angle_beta   90.00
_cell.angle_gamma   90.00
#
_symmetry.space_group_name_H-M   'P 1'
#
loop_
_entity.id
_entity.type
_entity.pdbx_description
1 polymer ?
#
loop_
_entity_poly.entity_id
_entity_poly.type
_entity_poly.pdbx_seq_one_letter_code
_entity_poly.pdbx_strand_id
1 'polypeptide(L)'
;MGKGSSTGNLNRHLKLHPNKIDPPTMKQVELMNNFLREDNQRLIFTNEIFREKLATWIAADDLPFTTVESPEFGYLINICNPSARILTADTVKNDILKIFKNYQTKIQNLLQSNAGRTLADFLAAVRCHSPKVRLEISAKIQLTFGTISDSKFW
;
A
#
# COMPACT_ATOMS: atom_id res chain seq x y z
N MET A 1 -0.74 -27.89 -39.50
CA MET A 1 -0.04 -28.88 -38.66
C MET A 1 0.99 -28.13 -37.82
N GLY A 2 0.90 -28.24 -36.50
CA GLY A 2 1.57 -27.34 -35.53
C GLY A 2 3.09 -27.50 -35.48
N LYS A 3 3.80 -26.37 -35.47
CA LYS A 3 5.26 -26.29 -35.26
C LYS A 3 5.57 -26.55 -33.79
N GLY A 4 5.90 -27.79 -33.44
CA GLY A 4 6.43 -28.17 -32.13
C GLY A 4 7.87 -27.68 -31.98
N SER A 5 8.06 -26.58 -31.25
CA SER A 5 9.38 -26.00 -30.98
C SER A 5 10.19 -26.85 -29.98
N SER A 6 11.17 -27.57 -30.50
CA SER A 6 12.57 -27.71 -30.02
C SER A 6 12.89 -27.59 -28.50
N THR A 7 12.22 -28.34 -27.61
CA THR A 7 12.71 -28.55 -26.23
C THR A 7 13.67 -29.74 -26.09
N GLY A 8 13.73 -30.60 -27.11
CA GLY A 8 14.52 -31.85 -27.10
C GLY A 8 16.03 -31.64 -27.01
N ASN A 9 16.55 -30.53 -27.55
CA ASN A 9 17.98 -30.27 -27.56
C ASN A 9 18.49 -29.80 -26.17
N LEU A 10 17.68 -28.99 -25.47
CA LEU A 10 17.97 -28.54 -24.11
C LEU A 10 17.91 -29.72 -23.13
N ASN A 11 16.88 -30.56 -23.25
CA ASN A 11 16.74 -31.76 -22.41
C ASN A 11 17.89 -32.76 -22.60
N ARG A 12 18.42 -32.87 -23.82
CA ARG A 12 19.60 -33.71 -24.09
C ARG A 12 20.86 -33.11 -23.48
N HIS A 13 21.04 -31.78 -23.56
CA HIS A 13 22.18 -31.09 -22.98
C HIS A 13 22.24 -31.21 -21.44
N LEU A 14 21.09 -31.06 -20.77
CA LEU A 14 20.99 -31.18 -19.31
C LEU A 14 21.31 -32.60 -18.79
N LYS A 15 20.91 -33.65 -19.55
CA LYS A 15 21.24 -35.05 -19.22
C LYS A 15 22.73 -35.38 -19.37
N LEU A 16 23.43 -34.69 -20.28
CA LEU A 16 24.86 -34.89 -20.53
C LEU A 16 25.76 -34.19 -19.52
N HIS A 17 25.22 -33.21 -18.79
CA HIS A 17 25.93 -32.45 -17.77
C HIS A 17 25.11 -32.30 -16.48
N PRO A 18 24.80 -33.40 -15.77
CA PRO A 18 23.97 -33.36 -14.56
C PRO A 18 24.56 -32.50 -13.43
N ASN A 19 25.87 -32.29 -13.44
CA ASN A 19 26.60 -31.49 -12.44
C ASN A 19 26.72 -29.99 -12.82
N LYS A 20 26.09 -29.54 -13.91
CA LYS A 20 26.07 -28.12 -14.34
C LYS A 20 24.78 -27.39 -13.97
N ILE A 21 23.89 -28.02 -13.21
CA ILE A 21 22.90 -27.25 -12.45
C ILE A 21 23.67 -26.68 -11.27
N ASP A 22 24.30 -25.53 -11.50
CA ASP A 22 24.97 -24.83 -10.42
C ASP A 22 23.93 -24.57 -9.32
N PRO A 23 24.24 -24.89 -8.03
CA PRO A 23 23.43 -24.39 -6.92
C PRO A 23 23.23 -22.89 -7.14
N PRO A 24 22.03 -22.35 -6.84
CA PRO A 24 21.77 -20.92 -7.01
C PRO A 24 22.95 -20.14 -6.46
N THR A 25 23.60 -19.35 -7.31
CA THR A 25 24.81 -18.64 -6.89
C THR A 25 24.44 -17.73 -5.72
N MET A 26 25.36 -17.45 -4.80
CA MET A 26 25.07 -16.59 -3.65
C MET A 26 24.43 -15.26 -4.07
N LYS A 27 24.79 -14.73 -5.25
CA LYS A 27 24.19 -13.56 -5.89
C LYS A 27 22.75 -13.77 -6.39
N GLN A 28 22.38 -14.96 -6.89
CA GLN A 28 21.00 -15.30 -7.25
C GLN A 28 20.13 -15.49 -6.00
N VAL A 29 20.68 -16.10 -4.95
CA VAL A 29 20.02 -16.21 -3.65
C VAL A 29 19.85 -14.83 -3.01
N GLU A 30 20.87 -13.97 -3.12
CA GLU A 30 20.84 -12.58 -2.66
C GLU A 30 19.86 -11.75 -3.48
N LEU A 31 19.81 -11.88 -4.81
CA LEU A 31 18.78 -11.26 -5.63
C LEU A 31 17.38 -11.74 -5.25
N MET A 32 17.16 -13.05 -5.09
CA MET A 32 15.86 -13.57 -4.62
C MET A 32 15.52 -13.04 -3.23
N ASN A 33 16.49 -12.97 -2.32
CA ASN A 33 16.31 -12.41 -0.99
C ASN A 33 16.07 -10.90 -1.02
N ASN A 34 16.70 -10.16 -1.93
CA ASN A 34 16.55 -8.71 -2.08
C ASN A 34 15.22 -8.37 -2.75
N PHE A 35 14.77 -9.13 -3.75
CA PHE A 35 13.38 -9.07 -4.26
C PHE A 35 12.35 -9.36 -3.15
N LEU A 36 12.68 -10.22 -2.19
CA LEU A 36 11.85 -10.49 -1.01
C LEU A 36 12.01 -9.48 0.12
N ARG A 37 13.02 -8.59 0.10
CA ARG A 37 13.39 -7.70 1.23
C ARG A 37 13.27 -6.21 0.91
N GLU A 38 13.55 -5.78 -0.31
CA GLU A 38 13.78 -4.36 -0.61
C GLU A 38 12.49 -3.56 -0.85
N ASP A 39 11.39 -4.19 -1.28
CA ASP A 39 10.04 -3.57 -1.33
C ASP A 39 9.00 -4.29 -0.47
N ASN A 40 9.39 -5.41 0.14
CA ASN A 40 8.55 -6.17 1.05
C ASN A 40 9.24 -6.23 2.41
N GLN A 41 9.04 -5.21 3.24
CA GLN A 41 8.74 -5.54 4.62
C GLN A 41 7.67 -6.62 4.52
N ARG A 42 8.00 -7.90 4.79
CA ARG A 42 6.97 -8.94 4.92
C ARG A 42 5.93 -8.31 5.83
N LEU A 43 4.78 -7.94 5.28
CA LEU A 43 3.70 -7.37 6.05
C LEU A 43 3.22 -8.54 6.89
N ILE A 44 3.88 -8.71 8.05
CA ILE A 44 3.54 -9.74 9.00
C ILE A 44 2.09 -9.45 9.32
N PHE A 45 1.23 -10.41 8.97
CA PHE A 45 -0.17 -10.25 9.23
C PHE A 45 -0.37 -10.08 10.74
N THR A 46 -0.96 -8.96 11.10
CA THR A 46 -1.55 -8.76 12.42
C THR A 46 -2.97 -8.27 12.22
N ASN A 47 -3.86 -8.64 13.14
CA ASN A 47 -5.23 -8.12 13.10
C ASN A 47 -5.27 -6.60 13.21
N GLU A 48 -4.29 -5.97 13.85
CA GLU A 48 -4.17 -4.51 13.91
C GLU A 48 -3.91 -3.91 12.51
N ILE A 49 -2.91 -4.42 11.78
CA ILE A 49 -2.60 -3.94 10.43
C ILE A 49 -3.78 -4.21 9.49
N PHE A 50 -4.39 -5.40 9.56
CA PHE A 50 -5.56 -5.73 8.76
C PHE A 50 -6.71 -4.75 8.98
N ARG A 51 -7.05 -4.46 10.24
CA ARG A 51 -8.10 -3.50 10.62
C ARG A 51 -7.81 -2.11 10.08
N GLU A 52 -6.57 -1.63 10.23
CA GLU A 52 -6.17 -0.32 9.72
C GLU A 52 -6.34 -0.23 8.19
N LYS A 53 -5.89 -1.25 7.46
CA LYS A 53 -6.02 -1.27 6.00
C LYS A 53 -7.47 -1.41 5.54
N LEU A 54 -8.27 -2.23 6.22
CA LEU A 54 -9.69 -2.38 5.93
C LEU A 54 -10.46 -1.06 6.16
N ALA A 55 -10.25 -0.41 7.31
CA ALA A 55 -10.85 0.88 7.61
C ALA A 55 -10.41 1.97 6.61
N THR A 56 -9.13 1.97 6.22
CA THR A 56 -8.61 2.90 5.22
C THR A 56 -9.27 2.68 3.86
N TRP A 57 -9.42 1.42 3.43
CA TRP A 57 -10.06 1.08 2.16
C TRP A 57 -11.53 1.53 2.14
N ILE A 58 -12.29 1.20 3.19
CA ILE A 58 -13.69 1.60 3.31
C ILE A 58 -13.85 3.12 3.27
N ALA A 59 -12.98 3.86 3.94
CA ALA A 59 -13.02 5.33 3.94
C ALA A 59 -12.53 5.95 2.62
N ALA A 60 -11.58 5.32 1.93
CA ALA A 60 -11.03 5.86 0.67
C ALA A 60 -11.99 5.71 -0.51
N ASP A 61 -12.78 4.62 -0.51
CA ASP A 61 -13.72 4.30 -1.59
C ASP A 61 -15.18 4.63 -1.21
N ASP A 62 -15.40 5.37 -0.11
CA ASP A 62 -16.72 5.76 0.43
C ASP A 62 -17.70 4.57 0.54
N LEU A 63 -17.21 3.42 0.97
CA LEU A 63 -18.00 2.19 1.07
C LEU A 63 -18.92 2.20 2.31
N PRO A 64 -20.09 1.55 2.25
CA PRO A 64 -20.92 1.33 3.44
C PRO A 64 -20.17 0.54 4.50
N PHE A 65 -20.31 0.91 5.78
CA PHE A 65 -19.67 0.18 6.89
C PHE A 65 -20.15 -1.26 7.00
N THR A 66 -21.37 -1.54 6.56
CA THR A 66 -21.97 -2.89 6.52
C THR A 66 -21.31 -3.81 5.49
N THR A 67 -20.41 -3.31 4.63
CA THR A 67 -19.66 -4.12 3.66
C THR A 67 -18.92 -5.28 4.35
N VAL A 68 -18.41 -5.07 5.56
CA VAL A 68 -17.69 -6.12 6.31
C VAL A 68 -18.60 -7.19 6.92
N GLU A 69 -19.91 -6.93 6.96
CA GLU A 69 -20.92 -7.83 7.53
C GLU A 69 -21.55 -8.73 6.46
N SER A 70 -21.23 -8.51 5.18
CA SER A 70 -21.61 -9.42 4.10
C SER A 70 -21.00 -10.81 4.37
N PRO A 71 -21.81 -11.88 4.33
CA PRO A 71 -21.31 -13.25 4.44
C PRO A 71 -20.26 -13.58 3.38
N GLU A 72 -20.42 -13.07 2.15
CA GLU A 72 -19.52 -13.28 1.02
C GLU A 72 -18.15 -12.63 1.27
N PHE A 73 -18.16 -11.41 1.82
CA PHE A 73 -16.92 -10.75 2.26
C PHE A 73 -16.21 -11.58 3.34
N GLY A 74 -16.96 -12.02 4.36
CA GLY A 74 -16.42 -12.88 5.41
C GLY A 74 -15.81 -14.18 4.88
N TYR A 75 -16.48 -14.82 3.92
CA TYR A 75 -16.00 -16.05 3.28
C TYR A 75 -14.71 -15.83 2.49
N LEU A 76 -14.64 -14.75 1.71
CA LEU A 76 -13.45 -14.36 0.96
C LEU A 76 -12.26 -14.12 1.90
N ILE A 77 -12.45 -13.34 2.95
CA ILE A 77 -11.38 -13.06 3.93
C ILE A 77 -10.93 -14.35 4.62
N ASN A 78 -11.85 -15.25 4.97
CA ASN A 78 -11.52 -16.52 5.61
C ASN A 78 -10.70 -17.44 4.69
N ILE A 79 -10.98 -17.47 3.38
CA ILE A 79 -10.15 -18.20 2.40
C ILE A 79 -8.75 -17.60 2.32
N CYS A 80 -8.65 -16.27 2.27
CA CYS A 80 -7.36 -15.59 2.15
C CYS A 80 -6.51 -15.74 3.42
N ASN A 81 -7.14 -15.65 4.60
CA ASN A 81 -6.48 -15.83 5.88
C ASN A 81 -7.50 -16.16 7.00
N PRO A 82 -7.58 -17.42 7.46
CA PRO A 82 -8.47 -17.83 8.53
C PRO A 82 -8.19 -17.16 9.90
N SER A 83 -6.99 -16.59 10.08
CA SER A 83 -6.63 -15.87 11.31
C SER A 83 -7.11 -14.41 11.33
N ALA A 84 -7.71 -13.94 10.23
CA ALA A 84 -8.27 -12.60 10.15
C ALA A 84 -9.62 -12.53 10.86
N ARG A 85 -9.71 -11.61 11.81
CA ARG A 85 -10.95 -11.36 12.54
C ARG A 85 -11.84 -10.44 11.70
N ILE A 86 -13.00 -10.96 11.31
CA ILE A 86 -14.06 -10.17 10.68
C ILE A 86 -14.58 -9.17 11.72
N LEU A 87 -14.76 -7.92 11.29
CA LEU A 87 -15.21 -6.81 12.12
C LEU A 87 -16.71 -6.58 11.95
N THR A 88 -17.32 -5.93 12.93
CA THR A 88 -18.65 -5.35 12.78
C THR A 88 -18.56 -3.96 12.15
N ALA A 89 -19.67 -3.49 11.57
CA ALA A 89 -19.77 -2.14 11.02
C ALA A 89 -19.42 -1.06 12.07
N ASP A 90 -19.88 -1.24 13.31
CA ASP A 90 -19.56 -0.33 14.42
C ASP A 90 -18.06 -0.30 14.74
N THR A 91 -17.40 -1.45 14.66
CA THR A 91 -15.95 -1.54 14.90
C THR A 91 -15.18 -0.80 13.82
N VAL A 92 -15.56 -0.99 12.55
CA VAL A 92 -14.98 -0.26 11.40
C VAL A 92 -15.18 1.24 11.56
N LYS A 93 -16.40 1.68 11.89
CA LYS A 93 -16.71 3.09 12.12
C LYS A 93 -15.81 3.69 13.21
N ASN A 94 -15.65 2.99 14.33
CA ASN A 94 -14.77 3.44 15.41
C ASN A 94 -13.29 3.49 15.00
N ASP A 95 -12.83 2.55 14.19
CA ASP A 95 -11.47 2.55 13.64
C ASP A 95 -11.23 3.73 12.69
N ILE A 96 -12.18 4.02 11.80
CA ILE A 96 -12.12 5.20 10.92
C ILE A 96 -12.08 6.49 11.76
N LEU A 97 -12.94 6.61 12.77
CA LEU A 97 -12.93 7.76 13.68
C LEU A 97 -11.59 7.92 14.41
N LYS A 98 -10.98 6.82 14.84
CA LYS A 98 -9.65 6.82 15.48
C LYS A 98 -8.56 7.27 14.50
N ILE A 99 -8.58 6.75 13.27
CA ILE A 99 -7.64 7.14 12.21
C ILE A 99 -7.77 8.64 11.92
N PHE A 100 -9.00 9.14 11.79
CA PHE A 100 -9.28 10.55 11.54
C PHE A 100 -8.77 11.44 12.67
N LYS A 101 -9.08 11.13 13.93
CA LYS A 101 -8.59 11.89 15.10
C LYS A 101 -7.05 11.91 15.15
N ASN A 102 -6.41 10.76 14.91
CA ASN A 102 -4.96 10.68 14.86
C ASN A 102 -4.37 11.57 13.75
N TYR A 103 -5.03 11.63 12.59
CA TYR A 103 -4.63 12.50 11.48
C TYR A 103 -4.80 13.98 11.83
N GLN A 104 -5.93 14.36 12.44
CA GLN A 104 -6.15 15.73 12.92
C GLN A 104 -5.08 16.17 13.93
N THR A 105 -4.77 15.33 14.92
CA THR A 105 -3.72 15.61 15.90
C THR A 105 -2.36 15.78 15.24
N LYS A 106 -2.03 14.93 14.25
CA LYS A 106 -0.77 15.07 13.48
C LYS A 106 -0.69 16.39 12.73
N ILE A 107 -1.77 16.79 12.04
CA ILE A 107 -1.83 18.09 11.35
C ILE A 107 -1.72 19.24 12.36
N GLN A 108 -2.41 19.17 13.50
CA GLN A 108 -2.36 20.20 14.53
C GLN A 108 -0.94 20.36 15.07
N ASN A 109 -0.26 19.26 15.41
CA ASN A 109 1.13 19.27 15.85
C ASN A 109 2.07 19.83 14.76
N LEU A 110 1.78 19.52 13.49
CA LEU A 110 2.55 20.04 12.37
C LEU A 110 2.35 21.56 12.20
N LEU A 111 1.12 22.06 12.37
CA LEU A 111 0.83 23.49 12.33
C LEU A 111 1.50 24.23 13.49
N GLN A 112 1.44 23.67 14.71
CA GLN A 112 2.07 24.25 15.90
C GLN A 112 3.60 24.28 15.79
N SER A 113 4.23 23.21 15.28
CA SER A 113 5.69 23.15 15.13
C SER A 113 6.24 24.03 13.99
N ASN A 114 5.38 24.44 13.06
CA ASN A 114 5.70 25.34 11.95
C ASN A 114 5.12 26.75 12.13
N ALA A 115 4.59 27.09 13.30
CA ALA A 115 4.16 28.44 13.60
C ALA A 115 5.35 29.41 13.47
N GLY A 116 5.35 30.23 12.41
CA GLY A 116 6.44 31.15 12.07
C GLY A 116 7.38 30.70 10.93
N ARG A 117 7.17 29.53 10.30
CA ARG A 117 7.90 29.11 9.10
C ARG A 117 7.19 29.53 7.81
N THR A 118 7.93 29.54 6.70
CA THR A 118 7.35 29.95 5.41
C THR A 118 6.31 28.94 4.92
N LEU A 119 5.37 29.40 4.08
CA LEU A 119 4.38 28.51 3.44
C LEU A 119 5.03 27.34 2.69
N ALA A 120 6.23 27.53 2.14
CA ALA A 120 6.99 26.49 1.46
C ALA A 120 7.43 25.36 2.41
N ASP A 121 7.90 25.70 3.61
CA ASP A 121 8.30 24.74 4.65
C ASP A 121 7.09 23.93 5.12
N PHE A 122 5.94 24.60 5.29
CA PHE A 122 4.69 23.94 5.67
C PHE A 122 4.21 22.96 4.59
N LEU A 123 4.19 23.38 3.32
CA LEU A 123 3.77 22.53 2.21
C LEU A 123 4.71 21.32 2.00
N ALA A 124 6.02 21.49 2.19
CA ALA A 124 6.99 20.39 2.15
C ALA A 124 6.70 19.34 3.25
N ALA A 125 6.39 19.80 4.46
CA ALA A 125 6.14 18.91 5.59
C ALA A 125 4.80 18.14 5.47
N VAL A 126 3.76 18.79 4.94
CA VAL A 126 2.46 18.14 4.63
C VAL A 126 2.62 17.10 3.51
N ARG A 127 3.37 17.40 2.45
CA ARG A 127 3.63 16.46 1.33
C ARG A 127 4.36 15.20 1.79
N CYS A 128 5.31 15.33 2.72
CA CYS A 128 6.07 14.19 3.26
C CYS A 128 5.20 13.23 4.10
N HIS A 129 4.19 13.74 4.80
CA HIS A 129 3.35 12.95 5.71
C HIS A 129 2.15 12.26 5.06
N SER A 130 1.87 12.51 3.77
CA SER A 130 0.64 11.98 3.15
C SER A 130 0.80 11.51 1.70
N PRO A 131 1.41 10.32 1.48
CA PRO A 131 1.44 9.71 0.15
C PRO A 131 0.05 9.33 -0.38
N LYS A 132 -0.92 9.07 0.50
CA LYS A 132 -2.25 8.52 0.15
C LYS A 132 -3.41 9.53 0.23
N VAL A 133 -3.23 10.71 0.83
CA VAL A 133 -4.22 11.81 0.73
C VAL A 133 -3.84 12.77 -0.43
N ARG A 134 -3.14 12.21 -1.43
CA ARG A 134 -2.54 12.93 -2.55
C ARG A 134 -3.57 13.43 -3.57
N LEU A 135 -4.79 12.89 -3.58
CA LEU A 135 -5.81 13.26 -4.57
C LEU A 135 -6.88 14.20 -4.02
N GLU A 136 -7.42 13.96 -2.82
CA GLU A 136 -8.54 14.78 -2.35
C GLU A 136 -8.15 16.13 -1.73
N ILE A 137 -7.09 16.19 -0.91
CA ILE A 137 -6.68 17.45 -0.27
C ILE A 137 -6.04 18.39 -1.31
N SER A 138 -5.26 17.86 -2.26
CA SER A 138 -4.67 18.68 -3.33
C SER A 138 -5.75 19.29 -4.22
N ALA A 139 -6.79 18.52 -4.59
CA ALA A 139 -7.92 19.02 -5.38
C ALA A 139 -8.76 20.05 -4.61
N LYS A 140 -9.04 19.81 -3.32
CA LYS A 140 -9.82 20.75 -2.49
C LYS A 140 -9.07 22.05 -2.19
N ILE A 141 -7.75 22.02 -1.99
CA ILE A 141 -6.94 23.24 -1.79
C ILE A 141 -6.83 24.07 -3.10
N GLN A 142 -6.66 23.42 -4.25
CA GLN A 142 -6.67 24.08 -5.57
C GLN A 142 -8.01 24.79 -5.86
N LEU A 143 -9.14 24.18 -5.47
CA LEU A 143 -10.47 24.76 -5.61
C LEU A 143 -10.76 25.91 -4.62
N THR A 144 -10.14 25.88 -3.43
CA THR A 144 -10.42 26.87 -2.38
C THR A 144 -9.57 28.14 -2.52
N PHE A 145 -8.36 28.05 -3.09
CA PHE A 145 -7.43 29.19 -3.19
C PHE A 145 -7.25 29.76 -4.60
N GLY A 146 -8.01 29.25 -5.58
CA GLY A 146 -7.90 29.66 -6.97
C GLY A 146 -6.61 29.14 -7.61
N THR A 147 -6.71 28.80 -8.89
CA THR A 147 -5.57 28.43 -9.73
C THR A 147 -4.52 29.53 -9.67
N ILE A 148 -3.40 29.30 -8.98
CA ILE A 148 -2.18 30.06 -9.25
C ILE A 148 -1.72 29.57 -10.62
N SER A 149 -2.17 30.30 -11.64
CA SER A 149 -1.77 30.21 -13.05
C SER A 149 -0.27 29.96 -13.16
N ASP A 150 0.07 28.91 -13.92
CA ASP A 150 1.39 28.53 -14.44
C ASP A 150 1.98 29.60 -15.38
N SER A 151 2.16 30.83 -14.88
CA SER A 151 2.73 31.92 -15.67
C SER A 151 3.70 32.73 -14.81
N LYS A 152 4.86 32.14 -14.53
CA LYS A 152 6.15 32.83 -14.30
C LYS A 152 7.24 31.83 -13.89
N PHE A 153 7.62 30.94 -14.79
CA PHE A 153 8.96 30.34 -14.82
C PHE A 153 9.29 29.98 -16.28
N TRP A 154 9.71 31.00 -17.04
CA TRP A 154 10.92 30.86 -17.85
C TRP A 154 12.08 31.20 -16.91
#